data_AF-A0A4S3TQJ5-F1
#
_entry.id   AF-A0A4S3TQJ5-F1
#
_cell.length_a   1.000
_cell.length_b   1.000
_cell.length_c   1.000
_cell.angle_alpha   90.00
_cell.angle_beta   90.00
_cell.angle_gamma   90.00
#
_symmetry.space_group_name_H-M   'P 1'
#
loop_
_entity.id
_entity.type
_entity.pdbx_description
1 polymer ?
#
loop_
_entity_poly.entity_id
_entity_poly.type
_entity_poly.pdbx_seq_one_letter_code
_entity_poly.pdbx_strand_id
1 'polypeptide(L)'
;MEPPVERTPTKRPLRALLRRGGIAVGGSLLVNWGIVAAVRATALVGPLEYFQFGPVTLWTTVGVIGAVVVYRIVDALSGRPDRTFTVVAGAVLVLSFGPNVGLFLFDPAATAGGVVGLMSMHVTTAIICVAALTADTRERT
;
A
#
# COMPACT_ATOMS: atom_id res chain seq x y z
N MET A 1 47.72 4.85 3.85
CA MET A 1 46.54 4.47 3.05
C MET A 1 45.66 3.64 3.96
N GLU A 2 44.69 4.26 4.64
CA GLU A 2 43.75 3.51 5.48
C GLU A 2 42.76 2.74 4.60
N PRO A 3 42.48 1.46 4.91
CA PRO A 3 41.47 0.70 4.18
C PRO A 3 40.08 1.34 4.39
N PRO A 4 39.20 1.33 3.38
CA PRO A 4 37.86 1.85 3.50
C PRO A 4 37.09 1.05 4.56
N VAL A 5 36.57 1.75 5.57
CA VAL A 5 35.69 1.17 6.60
C VAL A 5 34.42 0.66 5.90
N GLU A 6 34.34 -0.66 5.72
CA GLU A 6 33.16 -1.34 5.18
C GLU A 6 32.02 -1.20 6.20
N ARG A 7 31.14 -0.21 5.99
CA ARG A 7 29.92 -0.06 6.79
C ARG A 7 28.96 -1.15 6.35
N THR A 8 28.86 -2.21 7.14
CA THR A 8 27.81 -3.21 6.95
C THR A 8 26.45 -2.49 6.99
N PRO A 9 25.55 -2.67 6.00
CA PRO A 9 24.25 -2.03 6.00
C PRO A 9 23.49 -2.42 7.26
N THR A 10 23.28 -1.46 8.17
CA THR A 10 22.57 -1.71 9.42
C THR A 10 21.08 -1.80 9.12
N LYS A 11 20.47 -2.95 9.41
CA LYS A 11 19.03 -3.20 9.25
C LYS A 11 18.20 -2.17 10.01
N ARG A 12 17.01 -1.80 9.50
CA ARG A 12 16.20 -0.75 10.15
C ARG A 12 15.64 -1.23 11.49
N PRO A 13 15.64 -0.38 12.54
CA PRO A 13 15.11 -0.75 13.84
C PRO A 13 13.58 -0.90 13.79
N LEU A 14 13.06 -1.91 14.51
CA LEU A 14 11.63 -2.23 14.53
C LEU A 14 10.74 -1.03 14.89
N ARG A 15 11.15 -0.21 15.85
CA ARG A 15 10.40 1.00 16.25
C ARG A 15 10.22 2.00 15.10
N ALA A 16 11.23 2.18 14.25
CA ALA A 16 11.12 3.05 13.10
C ALA A 16 10.18 2.47 12.04
N LEU A 17 10.23 1.14 11.85
CA LEU A 17 9.33 0.45 10.94
C LEU A 17 7.87 0.53 11.42
N LEU A 18 7.60 0.31 12.72
CA LEU A 18 6.26 0.43 13.30
C LEU A 18 5.69 1.85 13.16
N ARG A 19 6.50 2.87 13.42
CA ARG A 19 6.08 4.27 13.23
C ARG A 19 5.68 4.54 11.78
N ARG A 20 6.48 4.08 10.81
CA ARG A 20 6.20 4.24 9.38
C ARG A 20 5.00 3.42 8.93
N GLY A 21 4.84 2.22 9.47
CA GLY A 21 3.64 1.40 9.28
C GLY A 21 2.39 2.13 9.78
N GLY A 22 2.45 2.75 10.96
CA GLY A 22 1.37 3.58 11.48
C GLY A 22 1.02 4.76 10.57
N ILE A 23 2.03 5.47 10.04
CA ILE A 23 1.84 6.53 9.04
C ILE A 23 1.19 5.99 7.77
N ALA A 24 1.65 4.83 7.28
CA ALA A 24 1.10 4.19 6.09
C ALA A 24 -0.37 3.77 6.29
N VAL A 25 -0.72 3.20 7.44
CA VAL A 25 -2.10 2.83 7.78
C VAL A 25 -2.97 4.09 7.81
N GLY A 26 -2.57 5.09 8.60
CA GLY A 26 -3.34 6.33 8.74
C GLY A 26 -3.52 7.05 7.40
N GLY A 27 -2.45 7.22 6.63
CA GLY A 27 -2.49 7.86 5.32
C GLY A 27 -3.37 7.10 4.32
N SER A 28 -3.23 5.78 4.25
CA SER A 28 -4.01 4.96 3.31
C SER A 28 -5.49 4.95 3.66
N LEU A 29 -5.84 4.85 4.95
CA LEU A 29 -7.22 4.92 5.40
C LEU A 29 -7.85 6.27 5.09
N LEU A 30 -7.16 7.38 5.39
CA LEU A 30 -7.67 8.72 5.10
C LEU A 30 -7.94 8.92 3.62
N VAL A 31 -7.00 8.53 2.75
CA VAL A 31 -7.16 8.65 1.30
C VAL A 31 -8.27 7.74 0.79
N ASN A 32 -8.32 6.48 1.21
CA ASN A 32 -9.33 5.53 0.74
C ASN A 32 -10.73 5.91 1.25
N TRP A 33 -10.86 6.40 2.49
CA TRP A 33 -12.12 6.97 2.98
C TRP A 33 -12.56 8.20 2.18
N GLY A 34 -11.62 9.04 1.75
CA GLY A 34 -11.90 10.12 0.81
C GLY A 34 -12.46 9.61 -0.52
N ILE A 35 -11.88 8.55 -1.07
CA ILE A 35 -12.40 7.90 -2.29
C ILE A 35 -13.80 7.32 -2.04
N VAL A 36 -14.04 6.63 -0.92
CA VAL A 36 -15.38 6.14 -0.53
C VAL A 36 -16.38 7.29 -0.49
N ALA A 37 -16.04 8.38 0.21
CA ALA A 37 -16.92 9.54 0.34
C ALA A 37 -17.23 10.17 -1.02
N ALA A 38 -16.22 10.36 -1.86
CA ALA A 38 -16.37 10.93 -3.20
C ALA A 38 -17.24 10.03 -4.09
N VAL A 39 -16.98 8.72 -4.11
CA VAL A 39 -17.75 7.75 -4.90
C VAL A 39 -19.20 7.71 -4.45
N ARG A 40 -19.45 7.62 -3.14
CA ARG A 40 -20.82 7.58 -2.58
C ARG A 40 -21.60 8.89 -2.77
N ALA A 41 -20.91 10.02 -2.95
CA ALA A 41 -21.55 11.29 -3.30
C ALA A 41 -22.01 11.33 -4.76
N THR A 42 -21.60 10.37 -5.59
CA THR A 42 -22.02 10.24 -6.99
C THR A 42 -23.00 9.07 -7.15
N ALA A 43 -23.88 9.13 -8.15
CA ALA A 43 -24.68 7.98 -8.57
C ALA A 43 -23.91 7.03 -9.52
N LEU A 44 -22.58 7.19 -9.65
CA LEU A 44 -21.76 6.53 -10.66
C LEU A 44 -21.47 5.06 -10.36
N VAL A 45 -21.73 4.64 -9.13
CA VAL A 45 -21.44 3.29 -8.67
C VAL A 45 -22.72 2.81 -8.00
N GLY A 46 -23.28 1.70 -8.49
CA GLY A 46 -24.42 1.05 -7.84
C GLY A 46 -24.07 0.71 -6.38
N PRO A 47 -25.02 0.20 -5.58
CA PRO A 47 -24.76 -0.20 -4.19
C PRO A 47 -23.81 -1.40 -4.11
N LEU A 48 -22.55 -1.21 -4.50
CA LEU A 48 -21.49 -2.18 -4.34
C LEU A 48 -21.11 -2.19 -2.86
N GLU A 49 -21.26 -3.35 -2.21
CA GLU A 49 -20.88 -3.57 -0.81
C GLU A 49 -19.41 -3.23 -0.53
N TYR A 50 -18.58 -3.20 -1.57
CA TYR A 50 -17.15 -2.91 -1.50
C TYR A 50 -16.82 -1.43 -1.21
N PHE A 51 -17.72 -0.49 -1.54
CA PHE A 51 -17.55 0.94 -1.23
C PHE A 51 -18.15 1.34 0.12
N GLN A 52 -17.86 0.55 1.14
CA GLN A 52 -18.31 0.77 2.51
C GLN A 52 -17.11 1.00 3.42
N PHE A 53 -17.24 1.95 4.36
CA PHE A 53 -16.14 2.31 5.27
C PHE A 53 -15.62 1.09 6.04
N GLY A 54 -16.50 0.18 6.49
CA GLY A 54 -16.11 -1.03 7.23
C GLY A 54 -15.17 -1.95 6.43
N PRO A 55 -15.63 -2.54 5.31
CA PRO A 55 -14.81 -3.35 4.42
C PRO A 55 -13.52 -2.65 3.96
N VAL A 56 -13.59 -1.38 3.55
CA VAL A 56 -12.41 -0.62 3.11
C VAL A 56 -11.38 -0.49 4.23
N THR A 57 -11.83 -0.22 5.46
CA THR A 57 -10.95 -0.12 6.62
C THR A 57 -10.24 -1.44 6.90
N LEU A 58 -10.99 -2.54 6.92
CA LEU A 58 -10.45 -3.87 7.18
C LEU A 58 -9.39 -4.25 6.13
N TRP A 59 -9.74 -4.20 4.85
CA TRP A 59 -8.86 -4.64 3.77
C TRP A 59 -7.65 -3.73 3.58
N THR A 60 -7.81 -2.41 3.73
CA THR A 60 -6.68 -1.47 3.71
C THR A 60 -5.70 -1.78 4.85
N THR A 61 -6.21 -1.98 6.06
CA THR A 61 -5.36 -2.27 7.23
C THR A 61 -4.60 -3.58 7.05
N VAL A 62 -5.27 -4.65 6.63
CA VAL A 62 -4.63 -5.95 6.35
C VAL A 62 -3.56 -5.80 5.26
N GLY A 63 -3.87 -5.10 4.17
CA GLY A 63 -2.92 -4.86 3.07
C GLY A 63 -1.67 -4.11 3.53
N VAL A 64 -1.84 -3.04 4.31
CA VAL A 64 -0.70 -2.26 4.84
C VAL A 64 0.13 -3.07 5.83
N ILE A 65 -0.50 -3.83 6.74
CA ILE A 65 0.24 -4.73 7.65
C ILE A 65 1.06 -5.74 6.84
N GLY A 66 0.47 -6.35 5.81
CA GLY A 66 1.17 -7.23 4.89
C GLY A 66 2.38 -6.53 4.24
N ALA A 67 2.22 -5.30 3.76
CA ALA A 67 3.31 -4.52 3.18
C ALA A 67 4.45 -4.24 4.19
N VAL A 68 4.13 -3.94 5.45
CA VAL A 68 5.13 -3.77 6.52
C VAL A 68 5.92 -5.05 6.77
N VAL A 69 5.23 -6.21 6.81
CA VAL A 69 5.86 -7.52 6.98
C VAL A 69 6.76 -7.84 5.79
N VAL A 70 6.29 -7.63 4.56
CA VAL A 70 7.08 -7.83 3.34
C VAL A 70 8.31 -6.93 3.34
N TYR A 71 8.17 -5.65 3.68
CA TYR A 71 9.29 -4.74 3.80
C TYR A 71 10.31 -5.26 4.83
N ARG A 72 9.85 -5.76 5.98
CA ARG A 72 10.74 -6.31 7.01
C ARG A 72 11.54 -7.52 6.50
N ILE A 73 10.90 -8.40 5.75
CA ILE A 73 11.54 -9.57 5.13
C ILE A 73 12.57 -9.12 4.09
N VAL A 74 12.19 -8.17 3.22
CA VAL A 74 13.08 -7.60 2.20
C VAL A 74 14.29 -6.90 2.82
N ASP A 75 14.09 -6.13 3.89
CA ASP A 75 15.16 -5.50 4.70
C ASP A 75 16.10 -6.53 5.33
N ALA A 76 15.59 -7.72 5.64
CA ALA A 76 16.41 -8.78 6.21
C ALA A 76 17.23 -9.55 5.18
N LEU A 77 16.76 -9.64 3.93
CA LEU A 77 17.29 -10.54 2.90
C LEU A 77 17.98 -9.83 1.72
N SER A 78 17.68 -8.56 1.46
CA SER A 78 18.16 -7.82 0.29
C SER A 78 19.28 -6.84 0.63
N GLY A 79 20.30 -6.74 -0.24
CA GLY A 79 21.32 -5.69 -0.19
C GLY A 79 20.83 -4.31 -0.66
N ARG A 80 19.63 -4.23 -1.26
CA ARG A 80 18.99 -2.97 -1.72
C ARG A 80 17.50 -2.98 -1.37
N PRO A 81 17.15 -2.89 -0.07
CA PRO A 81 15.80 -3.20 0.39
C PRO A 81 14.74 -2.24 -0.14
N ASP A 82 14.99 -0.94 -0.18
CA ASP A 82 14.03 0.04 -0.70
C ASP A 82 13.66 -0.23 -2.16
N ARG A 83 14.67 -0.41 -3.03
CA ARG A 83 14.44 -0.74 -4.45
C ARG A 83 13.70 -2.07 -4.63
N THR A 84 14.10 -3.08 -3.86
CA THR A 84 13.48 -4.42 -3.93
C THR A 84 12.03 -4.35 -3.50
N PHE A 85 11.73 -3.64 -2.41
CA PHE A 85 10.37 -3.46 -1.92
C PHE A 85 9.51 -2.72 -2.95
N THR A 86 10.00 -1.65 -3.58
CA THR A 86 9.26 -0.93 -4.62
C THR A 86 8.88 -1.84 -5.79
N VAL A 87 9.80 -2.70 -6.24
CA VAL A 87 9.51 -3.68 -7.31
C VAL A 87 8.47 -4.69 -6.87
N VAL A 88 8.61 -5.25 -5.66
CA VAL A 88 7.63 -6.20 -5.10
C VAL A 88 6.26 -5.53 -4.93
N ALA A 89 6.20 -4.31 -4.41
CA ALA A 89 4.97 -3.54 -4.26
C ALA A 89 4.30 -3.28 -5.63
N GLY A 90 5.09 -2.94 -6.65
CA GLY A 90 4.58 -2.80 -8.03
C GLY A 90 4.01 -4.10 -8.58
N ALA A 91 4.70 -5.22 -8.38
CA ALA A 91 4.20 -6.53 -8.80
C ALA A 91 2.90 -6.93 -8.06
N VAL A 92 2.87 -6.75 -6.73
CA VAL A 92 1.68 -7.02 -5.91
C VAL A 92 0.52 -6.10 -6.29
N LEU A 93 0.77 -4.83 -6.61
CA LEU A 93 -0.24 -3.91 -7.10
C LEU A 93 -0.89 -4.43 -8.39
N VAL A 94 -0.07 -4.83 -9.37
CA VAL A 94 -0.59 -5.40 -10.62
C VAL A 94 -1.38 -6.68 -10.35
N LEU A 95 -0.87 -7.58 -9.50
CA LEU A 95 -1.59 -8.80 -9.11
C LEU A 95 -2.90 -8.50 -8.38
N SER A 96 -2.95 -7.44 -7.58
CA SER A 96 -4.17 -7.01 -6.85
C SER A 96 -5.29 -6.53 -7.77
N PHE A 97 -5.00 -6.26 -9.04
CA PHE A 97 -6.04 -5.98 -10.03
C PHE A 97 -6.78 -7.21 -10.51
N GLY A 98 -6.23 -8.42 -10.32
CA GLY A 98 -6.90 -9.68 -10.69
C GLY A 98 -8.30 -9.82 -10.08
N PRO A 99 -8.47 -9.67 -8.75
CA PRO A 99 -9.78 -9.66 -8.11
C PRO A 99 -10.74 -8.59 -8.67
N ASN A 100 -10.23 -7.40 -9.00
CA ASN A 100 -11.03 -6.30 -9.54
C ASN A 100 -11.53 -6.61 -10.97
N VAL A 101 -10.68 -7.21 -11.80
CA VAL A 101 -11.06 -7.70 -13.14
C VAL A 101 -12.03 -8.87 -13.02
N GLY A 102 -11.80 -9.80 -12.08
CA GLY A 102 -12.73 -10.88 -11.79
C GLY A 102 -14.13 -10.36 -11.40
N LEU A 103 -14.18 -9.35 -10.53
CA LEU A 103 -15.43 -8.69 -10.17
C LEU A 103 -16.13 -8.12 -11.41
N PHE A 104 -15.41 -7.44 -12.28
CA PHE A 104 -15.98 -6.89 -13.52
C PHE A 104 -16.54 -7.95 -14.48
N LEU A 105 -15.89 -9.12 -14.56
CA LEU A 105 -16.26 -10.17 -15.50
C LEU A 105 -17.39 -11.07 -14.98
N PHE A 106 -17.49 -11.25 -13.66
CA PHE A 106 -18.34 -12.27 -13.07
C PHE A 106 -19.48 -11.72 -12.19
N ASP A 107 -19.43 -10.46 -11.77
CA ASP A 107 -20.50 -9.83 -10.99
C ASP A 107 -21.36 -8.91 -11.87
N PRO A 108 -22.64 -9.23 -12.13
CA PRO A 108 -23.54 -8.40 -12.92
C PRO A 108 -23.77 -7.00 -12.34
N ALA A 109 -23.54 -6.79 -11.04
CA ALA A 109 -23.65 -5.49 -10.39
C ALA A 109 -22.40 -4.62 -10.56
N ALA A 110 -21.29 -5.17 -11.06
CA ALA A 110 -20.03 -4.45 -11.21
C ALA A 110 -20.11 -3.44 -12.37
N THR A 111 -19.77 -2.19 -12.08
CA THR A 111 -19.63 -1.14 -13.09
C THR A 111 -18.15 -0.88 -13.37
N ALA A 112 -17.82 -0.47 -14.60
CA ALA A 112 -16.46 -0.08 -14.96
C ALA A 112 -15.93 1.04 -14.03
N GLY A 113 -16.77 2.01 -13.69
CA GLY A 113 -16.44 3.08 -12.75
C GLY A 113 -16.16 2.56 -11.33
N GLY A 114 -16.96 1.61 -10.83
CA GLY A 114 -16.74 0.98 -9.53
C GLY A 114 -15.42 0.21 -9.47
N VAL A 115 -15.12 -0.57 -10.52
CA VAL A 115 -13.89 -1.35 -10.64
C VAL A 115 -12.66 -0.43 -10.69
N VAL A 116 -12.70 0.63 -11.51
CA VAL A 116 -11.63 1.64 -11.56
C VAL A 116 -11.47 2.34 -10.20
N GLY A 117 -12.58 2.64 -9.51
CA GLY A 117 -12.54 3.21 -8.17
C GLY A 117 -11.87 2.29 -7.15
N LEU A 118 -12.17 0.98 -7.17
CA LEU A 118 -11.51 0.00 -6.31
C LEU A 118 -10.02 -0.14 -6.65
N MET A 119 -9.67 -0.25 -7.93
CA MET A 119 -8.26 -0.27 -8.39
C MET A 119 -7.50 0.97 -7.93
N SER A 120 -8.13 2.15 -7.94
CA SER A 120 -7.50 3.40 -7.49
C SER A 120 -7.11 3.35 -6.01
N MET A 121 -7.91 2.71 -5.14
CA MET A 121 -7.58 2.52 -3.73
C MET A 121 -6.34 1.63 -3.53
N HIS A 122 -6.16 0.61 -4.38
CA HIS A 122 -4.94 -0.20 -4.35
C HIS A 122 -3.72 0.64 -4.74
N VAL A 123 -3.84 1.47 -5.78
CA VAL A 123 -2.76 2.34 -6.25
C VAL A 123 -2.36 3.34 -5.17
N THR A 124 -3.32 4.06 -4.57
CA THR A 124 -3.04 5.04 -3.50
C THR A 124 -2.38 4.38 -2.30
N THR A 125 -2.89 3.23 -1.86
CA THR A 125 -2.33 2.46 -0.75
C THR A 125 -0.90 2.00 -1.05
N ALA A 126 -0.64 1.50 -2.26
CA ALA A 126 0.71 1.09 -2.67
C ALA A 126 1.69 2.27 -2.69
N ILE A 127 1.29 3.41 -3.25
CA ILE A 127 2.09 4.64 -3.25
C ILE A 127 2.43 5.07 -1.83
N ILE A 128 1.43 5.12 -0.94
CA ILE A 128 1.62 5.53 0.45
C ILE A 128 2.53 4.55 1.21
N CYS A 129 2.36 3.25 0.99
CA CYS A 129 3.22 2.23 1.59
C CYS A 129 4.67 2.38 1.12
N VAL A 130 4.90 2.54 -0.19
CA VAL A 130 6.25 2.76 -0.73
C VAL A 130 6.83 4.03 -0.15
N ALA A 131 6.15 5.17 -0.25
CA ALA A 131 6.64 6.43 0.28
C ALA A 131 6.99 6.36 1.78
N ALA A 132 6.08 5.86 2.61
CA ALA A 132 6.29 5.79 4.06
C ALA A 132 7.40 4.80 4.46
N LEU A 133 7.43 3.63 3.82
CA LEU A 133 8.36 2.56 4.16
C LEU A 133 9.73 2.76 3.54
N THR A 134 9.88 3.45 2.42
CA THR A 134 11.18 3.69 1.77
C THR A 134 11.76 5.09 1.99
N ALA A 135 11.03 6.03 2.61
CA ALA A 135 11.56 7.37 2.87
C ALA A 135 12.91 7.32 3.61
N ASP A 136 13.89 8.11 3.20
CA ASP A 136 15.18 8.16 3.89
C ASP A 136 15.05 8.95 5.21
N THR A 137 15.66 8.48 6.29
CA THR A 137 15.63 9.19 7.59
C THR A 137 16.74 10.24 7.70
N ARG A 138 17.40 10.61 6.58
CA ARG A 138 18.59 11.47 6.59
C ARG A 138 18.32 12.96 6.66
N GLU A 139 17.06 13.40 6.67
CA GLU A 139 16.73 14.82 6.80
C GLU A 139 15.85 15.07 8.02
N ARG A 140 16.49 15.57 9.08
CA ARG A 140 15.98 16.47 10.14
C ARG A 140 17.04 16.54 11.25
N THR A 141 18.15 17.20 10.94
CA THR A 141 19.07 17.84 11.90
C THR A 141 19.24 19.28 11.47
#